data_AF-A0A1G7QYI6-F1
#
_entry.id   AF-A0A1G7QYI6-F1
#
_cell.length_a   1.000
_cell.length_b   1.000
_cell.length_c   1.000
_cell.angle_alpha   90.00
_cell.angle_beta   90.00
_cell.angle_gamma   90.00
#
_symmetry.space_group_name_H-M   'P 1'
#
loop_
_entity.id
_entity.type
_entity.pdbx_description
1 polymer ?
#
loop_
_entity_poly.entity_id
_entity_poly.type
_entity_poly.pdbx_seq_one_letter_code
_entity_poly.pdbx_strand_id
1 'polypeptide(L)'
;MKEQPDAPIIIDEAQRSPKLALAIKKIVDRNRRKGQFVFTGSSNVFTTAEVADSLAGRMQTLKLWPLTTAEVNRASASRLIDWAMQSAPTLSQISDPAHLERKGYVDLILMGGYPELRALPPQPRQRQYRDYIDAVVDRDVADVMPVRKPDAFRFLIDQMAARTAQEINTSELANWQSSNARQLISTSIFSCVSHWLPS
;
A
#
# COMPACT_ATOMS: atom_id res chain seq x y z
N MET A 1 -13.30 31.19 -21.86
CA MET A 1 -13.50 29.87 -21.21
C MET A 1 -13.02 28.84 -22.21
N LYS A 2 -11.79 28.31 -22.07
CA LYS A 2 -11.24 27.35 -23.05
C LYS A 2 -12.00 26.02 -22.91
N GLU A 3 -12.42 25.48 -24.05
CA GLU A 3 -12.99 24.14 -24.17
C GLU A 3 -12.08 23.12 -23.47
N GLN A 4 -12.68 22.26 -22.66
CA GLN A 4 -11.95 21.24 -21.94
C GLN A 4 -11.64 20.11 -22.93
N PRO A 5 -10.38 19.67 -23.05
CA PRO A 5 -10.01 18.60 -23.98
C PRO A 5 -10.79 17.31 -23.67
N ASP A 6 -11.07 16.53 -24.71
CA ASP A 6 -11.75 15.23 -24.56
C ASP A 6 -10.95 14.26 -23.69
N ALA A 7 -9.62 14.39 -23.69
CA ALA A 7 -8.69 13.60 -22.88
C ALA A 7 -8.66 14.00 -21.39
N PRO A 8 -8.43 13.04 -20.47
CA PRO A 8 -8.23 13.32 -19.05
C PRO A 8 -7.01 14.21 -18.82
N ILE A 9 -7.10 15.13 -17.87
CA ILE A 9 -5.96 15.90 -17.37
C ILE A 9 -5.32 15.13 -16.22
N ILE A 10 -4.04 14.78 -16.36
CA ILE A 10 -3.25 14.13 -15.30
C ILE A 10 -2.52 15.21 -14.50
N ILE A 11 -2.68 15.19 -13.19
CA ILE A 11 -1.98 16.09 -12.27
C ILE A 11 -1.14 15.27 -11.32
N ASP A 12 0.18 15.45 -11.43
CA ASP A 12 1.14 14.76 -10.60
C ASP A 12 1.36 15.46 -9.26
N GLU A 13 1.59 14.65 -8.23
CA GLU A 13 1.82 15.10 -6.85
C GLU A 13 0.78 16.12 -6.37
N ALA A 14 -0.50 15.83 -6.64
CA ALA A 14 -1.62 16.74 -6.37
C ALA A 14 -1.72 17.19 -4.89
N GLN A 15 -1.12 16.45 -3.95
CA GLN A 15 -0.99 16.83 -2.54
C GLN A 15 -0.25 18.12 -2.29
N ARG A 16 0.66 18.50 -3.19
CA ARG A 16 1.46 19.70 -2.98
C ARG A 16 0.63 20.97 -3.02
N SER A 17 -0.62 20.92 -3.52
CA SER A 17 -1.50 22.07 -3.61
C SER A 17 -2.93 21.77 -3.14
N PRO A 18 -3.26 21.98 -1.86
CA PRO A 18 -4.63 21.83 -1.34
C PRO A 18 -5.67 22.69 -2.09
N LYS A 19 -5.28 23.88 -2.56
CA LYS A 19 -6.13 24.79 -3.35
C LYS A 19 -6.62 24.17 -4.66
N LEU A 20 -5.95 23.13 -5.15
CA LEU A 20 -6.30 22.42 -6.38
C LEU A 20 -7.65 21.71 -6.24
N ALA A 21 -7.91 21.09 -5.08
CA ALA A 21 -9.15 20.35 -4.83
C ALA A 21 -10.41 21.23 -5.01
N LEU A 22 -10.36 22.46 -4.48
CA LEU A 22 -11.45 23.43 -4.62
C LEU A 22 -11.65 23.91 -6.07
N ALA A 23 -10.56 24.10 -6.82
CA ALA A 23 -10.63 24.48 -8.22
C ALA A 23 -11.24 23.36 -9.08
N ILE A 24 -10.82 22.12 -8.86
CA ILE A 24 -11.36 20.93 -9.53
C ILE A 24 -12.84 20.76 -9.19
N LYS A 25 -13.23 20.90 -7.92
CA LYS A 25 -14.64 20.83 -7.48
C LYS A 25 -15.53 21.75 -8.32
N LYS A 26 -15.12 23.01 -8.51
CA LYS A 26 -15.86 23.99 -9.34
C LYS A 26 -16.01 23.56 -10.80
N ILE A 27 -15.01 22.88 -11.36
CA ILE A 27 -15.04 22.41 -12.76
C ILE A 27 -15.97 21.19 -12.89
N VAL A 28 -15.79 20.19 -12.00
CA VAL A 28 -16.59 18.96 -11.99
C VAL A 28 -18.06 19.26 -11.65
N ASP A 29 -18.34 20.26 -10.82
CA ASP A 29 -19.71 20.71 -10.53
C ASP A 29 -20.43 21.28 -11.76
N ARG A 30 -19.69 21.94 -12.67
CA ARG A 30 -20.25 22.48 -13.92
C ARG A 30 -20.44 21.42 -14.99
N ASN A 31 -19.56 20.43 -15.04
CA ASN A 31 -19.62 19.33 -16.00
C ASN A 31 -19.26 18.02 -15.32
N ARG A 32 -20.24 17.14 -15.11
CA ARG A 32 -20.09 15.86 -14.38
C ARG A 32 -19.61 14.69 -15.26
N ARG A 33 -18.96 14.95 -16.40
CA ARG A 33 -18.35 13.90 -17.21
C ARG A 33 -17.32 13.13 -16.38
N LYS A 34 -17.41 11.80 -16.37
CA LYS A 34 -16.44 10.92 -15.70
C LYS A 34 -15.10 10.93 -16.44
N GLY A 35 -14.00 10.75 -15.72
CA GLY A 35 -12.66 10.64 -16.32
C GLY A 35 -12.10 11.96 -16.84
N GLN A 36 -12.53 13.11 -16.30
CA GLN A 36 -11.94 14.41 -16.66
C GLN A 36 -10.55 14.63 -16.07
N PHE A 37 -10.29 14.05 -14.90
CA PHE A 37 -9.07 14.27 -14.13
C PHE A 37 -8.53 12.97 -13.57
N VAL A 38 -7.21 12.85 -13.55
CA VAL A 38 -6.47 11.79 -12.87
C VAL A 38 -5.46 12.47 -11.96
N PHE A 39 -5.43 12.05 -10.69
CA PHE A 39 -4.47 12.55 -9.72
C PHE A 39 -3.52 11.43 -9.34
N THR A 40 -2.23 11.76 -9.28
CA THR A 40 -1.21 10.91 -8.68
C THR A 40 -0.65 11.59 -7.44
N GLY A 41 -0.14 10.77 -6.53
CA GLY A 41 0.44 11.24 -5.29
C GLY A 41 0.99 10.07 -4.48
N SER A 42 2.16 10.29 -3.90
CA SER A 42 2.86 9.34 -3.03
C SER A 42 2.27 9.24 -1.62
N SER A 43 1.51 10.25 -1.18
CA SER A 43 0.82 10.27 0.11
C SER A 43 -0.70 10.18 -0.05
N ASN A 44 -1.41 9.89 1.04
CA ASN A 44 -2.87 9.85 1.04
C ASN A 44 -3.46 11.28 1.02
N VAL A 45 -3.21 11.99 -0.07
CA VAL A 45 -3.56 13.40 -0.34
C VAL A 45 -5.03 13.70 -0.07
N PHE A 46 -5.89 12.75 -0.42
CA PHE A 46 -7.33 12.95 -0.51
C PHE A 46 -8.08 12.44 0.71
N THR A 47 -7.37 12.00 1.77
CA THR A 47 -7.99 11.61 3.05
C THR A 47 -8.13 12.76 4.02
N THR A 48 -7.64 13.96 3.70
CA THR A 48 -7.96 15.15 4.49
C THR A 48 -9.45 15.46 4.37
N ALA A 49 -10.12 15.71 5.49
CA ALA A 49 -11.58 15.92 5.56
C ALA A 49 -12.09 16.98 4.56
N GLU A 50 -11.33 18.04 4.34
CA GLU A 50 -11.67 19.16 3.43
C GLU A 50 -11.71 18.74 1.94
N VAL A 51 -10.81 17.84 1.55
CA VAL A 51 -10.72 17.31 0.18
C VAL A 51 -11.76 16.22 -0.04
N ALA A 52 -11.94 15.34 0.96
CA ALA A 52 -12.96 14.31 0.96
C ALA A 52 -14.36 14.92 0.83
N ASP A 53 -14.68 15.98 1.58
CA ASP A 53 -15.97 16.68 1.49
C ASP A 53 -16.15 17.41 0.14
N SER A 54 -15.04 17.92 -0.41
CA SER A 54 -15.07 18.60 -1.71
C SER A 54 -15.35 17.68 -2.90
N LEU A 55 -14.86 16.43 -2.85
CA LEU A 55 -14.91 15.48 -3.96
C LEU A 55 -15.73 14.21 -3.66
N ALA A 56 -16.47 14.19 -2.55
CA ALA A 56 -17.31 13.06 -2.13
C ALA A 56 -18.22 12.58 -3.28
N GLY A 57 -18.18 11.27 -3.52
CA GLY A 57 -18.97 10.59 -4.57
C GLY A 57 -18.53 10.87 -6.01
N ARG A 58 -17.47 11.66 -6.22
CA ARG A 58 -16.96 12.07 -7.55
C ARG A 58 -15.51 11.68 -7.81
N MET A 59 -14.88 11.06 -6.83
CA MET A 59 -13.51 10.59 -6.90
C MET A 59 -13.48 9.12 -6.52
N GLN A 60 -12.66 8.36 -7.24
CA GLN A 60 -12.31 6.99 -6.88
C GLN A 60 -10.80 6.93 -6.66
N THR A 61 -10.38 6.42 -5.51
CA THR A 61 -8.97 6.21 -5.19
C THR A 61 -8.55 4.83 -5.64
N LEU A 62 -7.46 4.75 -6.40
CA LEU A 62 -6.82 3.49 -6.75
C LEU A 62 -5.46 3.44 -6.05
N LYS A 63 -5.28 2.46 -5.17
CA LYS A 63 -4.01 2.23 -4.49
C LYS A 63 -3.13 1.34 -5.36
N LEU A 64 -1.95 1.85 -5.74
CA LEU A 64 -0.93 1.07 -6.42
C LEU A 64 -0.07 0.36 -5.36
N TRP A 65 0.02 -0.96 -5.47
CA TRP A 65 0.91 -1.77 -4.64
C TRP A 65 2.28 -1.92 -5.30
N PRO A 66 3.31 -2.36 -4.56
CA PRO A 66 4.58 -2.76 -5.17
C PRO A 66 4.37 -3.77 -6.30
N LEU A 67 5.28 -3.77 -7.26
CA LEU A 67 5.20 -4.64 -8.42
C LEU A 67 5.15 -6.11 -8.01
N THR A 68 4.26 -6.84 -8.67
CA THR A 68 4.21 -8.30 -8.64
C THR A 68 5.40 -8.90 -9.37
N THR A 69 5.72 -10.16 -9.07
CA THR A 69 6.74 -10.93 -9.81
C THR A 69 6.43 -10.99 -11.32
N ALA A 70 5.15 -11.03 -11.70
CA ALA A 70 4.74 -11.02 -13.09
C ALA A 70 5.11 -9.69 -13.78
N GLU A 71 4.77 -8.55 -13.17
CA GLU A 71 5.10 -7.23 -13.73
C GLU A 71 6.61 -7.01 -13.82
N VAL A 72 7.35 -7.41 -12.79
CA VAL A 72 8.82 -7.38 -12.76
C VAL A 72 9.40 -8.14 -13.95
N ASN A 73 8.87 -9.33 -14.24
CA ASN A 73 9.33 -10.17 -15.33
C ASN A 73 8.69 -9.82 -16.68
N ARG A 74 7.87 -8.76 -16.74
CA ARG A 74 7.04 -8.39 -17.90
C ARG A 74 6.19 -9.55 -18.42
N ALA A 75 5.79 -10.44 -17.52
CA ALA A 75 4.89 -11.55 -17.80
C ALA A 75 3.43 -11.10 -17.68
N SER A 76 2.51 -11.90 -18.22
CA SER A 76 1.08 -11.67 -18.02
C SER A 76 0.70 -11.82 -16.55
N ALA A 77 -0.30 -11.05 -16.12
CA ALA A 77 -0.87 -11.19 -14.78
C ALA A 77 -1.28 -12.64 -14.51
N SER A 78 -1.06 -13.10 -13.27
CA SER A 78 -1.47 -14.43 -12.84
C SER A 78 -2.99 -14.52 -12.87
N ARG A 79 -3.52 -15.50 -13.61
CA ARG A 79 -4.96 -15.82 -13.67
C ARG A 79 -5.35 -16.93 -12.69
N LEU A 80 -4.53 -17.18 -11.68
CA LEU A 80 -4.76 -18.26 -10.72
C LEU A 80 -6.08 -18.11 -9.98
N ILE A 81 -6.41 -16.88 -9.54
CA ILE A 81 -7.67 -16.61 -8.85
C ILE A 81 -8.85 -16.71 -9.82
N ASP A 82 -8.74 -16.10 -11.01
CA ASP A 82 -9.76 -16.21 -12.06
C ASP A 82 -10.05 -17.68 -12.42
N TRP A 83 -9.01 -18.51 -12.46
CA TRP A 83 -9.12 -19.95 -12.63
C TRP A 83 -9.83 -20.62 -11.45
N ALA A 84 -9.42 -20.34 -10.22
CA ALA A 84 -10.00 -20.95 -9.02
C ALA A 84 -11.50 -20.62 -8.84
N MET A 85 -11.95 -19.50 -9.38
CA MET A 85 -13.36 -19.05 -9.32
C MET A 85 -14.24 -19.64 -10.43
N GLN A 86 -13.70 -20.44 -11.36
CA GLN A 86 -14.50 -21.09 -12.39
C GLN A 86 -15.37 -22.20 -11.80
N SER A 87 -16.50 -22.50 -12.45
CA SER A 87 -17.42 -23.56 -11.99
C SER A 87 -16.83 -24.98 -12.11
N ALA A 88 -15.85 -25.18 -12.99
CA ALA A 88 -15.18 -26.47 -13.20
C ALA A 88 -13.69 -26.27 -13.56
N PRO A 89 -12.85 -25.87 -12.58
CA PRO A 89 -11.45 -25.56 -12.82
C PRO A 89 -10.64 -26.85 -13.04
N THR A 90 -9.84 -26.89 -14.10
CA THR A 90 -8.91 -28.01 -14.37
C THR A 90 -7.46 -27.53 -14.30
N LEU A 91 -6.58 -28.24 -13.60
CA LEU A 91 -5.18 -27.84 -13.39
C LEU A 91 -4.40 -27.64 -14.69
N SER A 92 -4.75 -28.37 -15.76
CA SER A 92 -4.12 -28.23 -17.09
C SER A 92 -4.36 -26.86 -17.76
N GLN A 93 -5.28 -26.04 -17.23
CA GLN A 93 -5.56 -24.69 -17.72
C GLN A 93 -4.59 -23.64 -17.17
N ILE A 94 -3.80 -23.99 -16.15
CA ILE A 94 -2.77 -23.12 -15.58
C ILE A 94 -1.43 -23.51 -16.18
N SER A 95 -0.66 -22.52 -16.63
CA SER A 95 0.72 -22.74 -17.06
C SER A 95 1.60 -23.10 -15.87
N ASP A 96 2.51 -24.06 -16.05
CA ASP A 96 3.48 -24.39 -15.02
C ASP A 96 4.30 -23.15 -14.63
N PRO A 97 4.53 -22.93 -13.32
CA PRO A 97 5.34 -21.82 -12.87
C PRO A 97 6.78 -21.98 -13.38
N ALA A 98 7.43 -20.84 -13.65
CA ALA A 98 8.84 -20.84 -14.00
C ALA A 98 9.66 -21.53 -12.89
N HIS A 99 10.52 -22.48 -13.27
CA HIS A 99 11.40 -23.15 -12.32
C HIS A 99 12.36 -22.14 -11.69
N LEU A 100 12.26 -22.00 -10.36
CA LEU A 100 13.14 -21.18 -9.55
C LEU A 100 13.77 -22.07 -8.48
N GLU A 101 15.09 -21.99 -8.37
CA GLU A 101 15.79 -22.61 -7.25
C GLU A 101 15.47 -21.85 -5.96
N ARG A 102 15.70 -22.49 -4.81
CA ARG A 102 15.52 -21.88 -3.48
C ARG A 102 16.21 -20.52 -3.36
N LYS A 103 17.43 -20.40 -3.90
CA LYS A 103 18.17 -19.14 -3.93
C LYS A 103 17.41 -18.05 -4.69
N GLY A 104 16.84 -18.37 -5.84
CA GLY A 104 16.06 -17.43 -6.64
C GLY A 104 14.82 -16.90 -5.92
N TYR A 105 14.13 -17.74 -5.14
CA TYR A 105 13.03 -17.29 -4.29
C TYR A 105 13.49 -16.33 -3.19
N VAL A 106 14.59 -16.64 -2.51
CA VAL A 106 15.16 -15.77 -1.49
C VAL A 106 15.56 -14.42 -2.09
N ASP A 107 16.21 -14.43 -3.25
CA ASP A 107 16.61 -13.20 -3.94
C ASP A 107 15.39 -12.36 -4.34
N LEU A 108 14.31 -12.98 -4.83
CA LEU A 108 13.06 -12.26 -5.15
C LEU A 108 12.43 -11.62 -3.91
N ILE A 109 12.37 -12.34 -2.78
CA ILE A 109 11.82 -11.84 -1.51
C ILE A 109 12.66 -10.65 -1.00
N LEU A 110 13.98 -10.80 -0.99
CA LEU A 110 14.90 -9.74 -0.54
C LEU A 110 14.96 -8.53 -1.46
N MET A 111 14.64 -8.71 -2.74
CA MET A 111 14.60 -7.64 -3.73
C MET A 111 13.26 -6.89 -3.74
N GLY A 112 12.19 -7.52 -3.26
CA GLY A 112 10.87 -6.92 -3.08
C GLY A 112 10.21 -6.39 -4.36
N GLY A 113 9.05 -5.74 -4.22
CA GLY A 113 8.29 -5.22 -5.37
C GLY A 113 8.54 -3.74 -5.70
N TYR A 114 9.30 -3.00 -4.88
CA TYR A 114 9.41 -1.55 -5.02
C TYR A 114 10.32 -1.17 -6.22
N PRO A 115 9.81 -0.53 -7.28
CA PRO A 115 10.54 -0.36 -8.54
C PRO A 115 11.94 0.24 -8.38
N GLU A 116 12.06 1.29 -7.57
CA GLU A 116 13.30 2.05 -7.39
C GLU A 116 14.39 1.23 -6.68
N LEU A 117 13.99 0.40 -5.70
CA LEU A 117 14.89 -0.43 -4.91
C LEU A 117 15.45 -1.62 -5.69
N ARG A 118 14.71 -2.07 -6.71
CA ARG A 118 15.12 -3.18 -7.57
C ARG A 118 16.34 -2.84 -8.43
N ALA A 119 16.55 -1.58 -8.76
CA ALA A 119 17.72 -1.13 -9.53
C ALA A 119 19.02 -1.09 -8.71
N LEU A 120 18.92 -1.16 -7.37
CA LEU A 120 20.06 -0.98 -6.48
C LEU A 120 20.83 -2.28 -6.19
N PRO A 121 22.15 -2.20 -5.94
CA PRO A 121 22.91 -3.32 -5.40
C PRO A 121 22.42 -3.74 -3.99
N PRO A 122 22.74 -4.96 -3.51
CA PRO A 122 22.18 -5.49 -2.27
C PRO A 122 22.38 -4.62 -1.02
N GLN A 123 23.58 -4.07 -0.82
CA GLN A 123 23.92 -3.26 0.35
C GLN A 123 23.17 -1.92 0.39
N PRO A 124 23.20 -1.07 -0.66
CA PRO A 124 22.37 0.13 -0.75
C PRO A 124 20.87 -0.15 -0.60
N ARG A 125 20.38 -1.26 -1.20
CA ARG A 125 18.98 -1.65 -1.11
C ARG A 125 18.55 -1.93 0.32
N GLN A 126 19.32 -2.71 1.07
CA GLN A 126 19.01 -3.02 2.46
C GLN A 126 19.02 -1.76 3.34
N ARG A 127 19.94 -0.82 3.07
CA ARG A 127 19.94 0.48 3.74
C ARG A 127 18.66 1.27 3.43
N GLN A 128 18.29 1.42 2.17
CA GLN A 128 17.09 2.16 1.80
C GLN A 128 15.80 1.50 2.32
N TYR A 129 15.72 0.17 2.42
CA TYR A 129 14.59 -0.49 3.08
C TYR A 129 14.48 -0.10 4.56
N ARG A 130 15.61 -0.02 5.27
CA ARG A 130 15.62 0.45 6.66
C ARG A 130 15.20 1.91 6.75
N ASP A 131 15.79 2.77 5.91
CA ASP A 131 15.46 4.20 5.88
C ASP A 131 13.96 4.42 5.56
N TYR A 132 13.38 3.59 4.68
CA TYR A 132 11.95 3.59 4.38
C TYR A 132 11.10 3.17 5.59
N ILE A 133 11.47 2.07 6.27
CA ILE A 133 10.78 1.63 7.49
C ILE A 133 10.83 2.74 8.55
N ASP A 134 12.01 3.32 8.76
CA ASP A 134 12.18 4.42 9.72
C ASP A 134 11.32 5.63 9.34
N ALA A 135 11.28 6.01 8.07
CA ALA A 135 10.40 7.08 7.59
C ALA A 135 8.91 6.78 7.86
N VAL A 136 8.45 5.56 7.60
CA VAL A 136 7.05 5.14 7.86
C VAL A 136 6.75 5.16 9.37
N VAL A 137 7.66 4.62 10.19
CA VAL A 137 7.49 4.57 11.65
C VAL A 137 7.49 5.99 12.25
N ASP A 138 8.38 6.86 11.79
CA ASP A 138 8.54 8.19 12.38
C ASP A 138 7.56 9.22 11.84
N ARG A 139 7.11 9.10 10.58
CA ARG A 139 6.23 10.06 9.91
C ARG A 139 4.78 9.60 9.84
N ASP A 140 4.52 8.43 9.29
CA ASP A 140 3.15 8.02 8.95
C ASP A 140 2.38 7.54 10.19
N VAL A 141 3.06 6.90 11.15
CA VAL A 141 2.44 6.52 12.43
C VAL A 141 2.13 7.75 13.29
N ALA A 142 2.92 8.82 13.17
CA ALA A 142 2.71 10.06 13.90
C ALA A 142 1.41 10.77 13.48
N ASP A 143 0.98 10.62 12.23
CA ASP A 143 -0.24 11.22 11.70
C ASP A 143 -1.52 10.47 12.14
N VAL A 144 -1.40 9.21 12.57
CA VAL A 144 -2.55 8.32 12.82
C VAL A 144 -2.77 8.02 14.30
N MET A 145 -1.73 8.05 15.15
CA MET A 145 -1.85 7.72 16.57
C MET A 145 -1.37 8.85 17.51
N PRO A 146 -2.15 9.21 18.54
CA PRO A 146 -1.74 10.22 19.54
C PRO A 146 -0.50 9.82 20.37
N VAL A 147 -0.19 8.52 20.43
CA VAL A 147 0.87 7.96 21.28
C VAL A 147 2.00 7.43 20.41
N ARG A 148 3.12 8.15 20.42
CA ARG A 148 4.34 7.82 19.67
C ARG A 148 5.12 6.69 20.36
N LYS A 149 5.06 5.47 19.81
CA LYS A 149 5.87 4.31 20.26
C LYS A 149 6.62 3.67 19.08
N PRO A 150 7.63 4.35 18.52
CA PRO A 150 8.37 3.88 17.36
C PRO A 150 9.03 2.52 17.63
N ASP A 151 9.54 2.30 18.84
CA ASP A 151 10.19 1.03 19.21
C ASP A 151 9.22 -0.14 19.23
N ALA A 152 8.00 0.07 19.73
CA ALA A 152 6.96 -0.96 19.71
C ALA A 152 6.53 -1.31 18.28
N PHE A 153 6.52 -0.32 17.38
CA PHE A 153 6.17 -0.53 15.98
C PHE A 153 7.30 -1.21 15.20
N ARG A 154 8.56 -0.84 15.43
CA ARG A 154 9.74 -1.55 14.89
C ARG A 154 9.75 -3.00 15.34
N PHE A 155 9.53 -3.24 16.63
CA PHE A 155 9.39 -4.60 17.16
C PHE A 155 8.28 -5.37 16.46
N LEU A 156 7.10 -4.77 16.24
CA LEU A 156 6.01 -5.41 15.51
C LEU A 156 6.41 -5.75 14.07
N ILE A 157 7.07 -4.84 13.34
CA ILE A 157 7.57 -5.08 11.99
C ILE A 157 8.54 -6.26 11.98
N ASP A 158 9.49 -6.30 12.91
CA ASP A 158 10.44 -7.41 13.04
C ASP A 158 9.73 -8.74 13.34
N GLN A 159 8.73 -8.72 14.21
CA GLN A 159 7.93 -9.90 14.55
C GLN A 159 7.09 -10.41 13.37
N MET A 160 6.58 -9.53 12.52
CA MET A 160 5.88 -9.91 11.30
C MET A 160 6.86 -10.45 10.25
N ALA A 161 8.03 -9.81 10.10
CA ALA A 161 9.06 -10.25 9.16
C ALA A 161 9.60 -11.65 9.50
N ALA A 162 9.77 -11.97 10.80
CA ALA A 162 10.21 -13.28 11.24
C ALA A 162 9.19 -14.41 10.98
N ARG A 163 7.92 -14.07 10.72
CA ARG A 163 6.80 -15.02 10.55
C ARG A 163 6.21 -15.03 9.14
N THR A 164 6.97 -14.57 8.15
CA THR A 164 6.56 -14.70 6.75
C THR A 164 6.28 -16.17 6.41
N ALA A 165 5.06 -16.47 5.97
CA ALA A 165 4.54 -17.81 5.66
C ALA A 165 4.10 -18.70 6.85
N GLN A 166 3.82 -18.11 8.01
CA GLN A 166 3.08 -18.78 9.10
C GLN A 166 1.68 -18.18 9.27
N GLU A 167 0.76 -18.94 9.88
CA GLU A 167 -0.54 -18.41 10.27
C GLU A 167 -0.35 -17.29 11.31
N ILE A 168 -0.94 -16.12 11.06
CA ILE A 168 -0.84 -14.98 11.97
C ILE A 168 -1.82 -15.20 13.11
N ASN A 169 -1.31 -15.62 14.27
CA ASN A 169 -2.08 -15.66 15.51
C ASN A 169 -2.05 -14.28 16.18
N THR A 170 -3.14 -13.54 16.05
CA THR A 170 -3.29 -12.18 16.61
C THR A 170 -3.24 -12.16 18.15
N SER A 171 -3.69 -13.23 18.81
CA SER A 171 -3.65 -13.37 20.27
C SER A 171 -2.23 -13.57 20.79
N GLU A 172 -1.40 -14.34 20.09
CA GLU A 172 0.02 -14.47 20.45
C GLU A 172 0.79 -13.16 20.26
N LEU A 173 0.54 -12.44 19.16
CA LEU A 173 1.16 -11.14 18.91
C LEU A 173 0.82 -10.11 20.00
N ALA A 174 -0.41 -10.11 20.51
CA ALA A 174 -0.83 -9.24 21.61
C ALA A 174 -0.16 -9.59 22.95
N ASN A 175 -0.03 -10.88 23.25
CA ASN A 175 0.59 -11.37 24.50
C ASN A 175 2.11 -11.14 24.55
N TRP A 176 2.78 -11.06 23.41
CA TRP A 176 4.21 -10.71 23.35
C TRP A 176 4.48 -9.24 23.70
N GLN A 177 3.53 -8.37 23.37
CA GLN A 177 3.62 -6.95 23.71
C GLN A 177 3.45 -6.70 25.22
N SER A 178 2.77 -7.58 25.94
CA SER A 178 2.59 -7.49 27.40
C SER A 178 3.72 -8.15 28.21
N SER A 179 4.45 -9.11 27.64
CA SER A 179 5.49 -9.87 28.35
C SER A 179 6.90 -9.28 28.21
N ASN A 180 7.19 -8.49 27.16
CA ASN A 180 8.49 -7.84 26.96
C ASN A 180 8.48 -6.30 27.05
N ALA A 181 7.35 -5.71 27.47
CA ALA A 181 7.30 -4.28 27.79
C ALA A 181 7.19 -4.08 29.30
N ARG A 182 8.22 -3.49 29.92
CA ARG A 182 7.99 -2.61 31.06
C ARG A 182 6.97 -1.56 30.61
N GLN A 183 5.71 -1.80 30.98
CA GLN A 183 4.53 -0.93 30.90
C GLN A 183 4.45 0.01 29.69
N LEU A 184 3.42 -0.15 28.86
CA LEU A 184 2.34 0.85 28.70
C LEU A 184 1.42 0.51 27.52
N ILE A 185 0.12 0.69 27.76
CA ILE A 185 -1.02 0.97 26.85
C ILE A 185 -1.41 -0.16 25.88
N SER A 186 -2.37 -0.98 26.33
CA SER A 186 -2.98 -2.13 25.63
C SER A 186 -4.16 -1.78 24.72
N THR A 187 -4.40 -0.52 24.38
CA THR A 187 -5.72 -0.13 23.83
C THR A 187 -5.68 0.56 22.46
N SER A 188 -4.56 1.18 22.05
CA SER A 188 -4.55 1.98 20.80
C SER A 188 -4.14 1.22 19.54
N ILE A 189 -3.18 0.28 19.63
CA ILE A 189 -2.69 -0.44 18.45
C ILE A 189 -3.74 -1.46 17.94
N PHE A 190 -4.50 -2.06 18.86
CA PHE A 190 -5.51 -3.08 18.51
C PHE A 190 -6.70 -2.48 17.75
N SER A 191 -7.10 -1.24 18.06
CA SER A 191 -8.16 -0.53 17.34
C SER A 191 -7.75 -0.13 15.92
N CYS A 192 -6.46 0.03 15.65
CA CYS A 192 -5.96 0.44 14.33
C CYS A 192 -5.89 -0.75 13.36
N VAL A 193 -5.63 -1.96 13.86
CA VAL A 193 -5.60 -3.19 13.06
C VAL A 193 -7.00 -3.72 12.76
N SER A 194 -7.95 -3.62 13.70
CA SER A 194 -9.32 -4.07 13.49
C SER A 194 -10.12 -3.20 12.50
N HIS A 195 -9.76 -1.92 12.33
CA HIS A 195 -10.43 -1.02 11.39
C HIS A 195 -10.00 -1.22 9.91
N TRP A 196 -8.96 -2.02 9.66
CA TRP A 196 -8.40 -2.28 8.33
C TRP A 196 -8.72 -3.66 7.76
N LEU A 197 -9.41 -4.51 8.51
CA LEU A 197 -9.96 -5.78 8.03
C LEU A 197 -11.46 -5.60 7.75
N PRO A 198 -11.94 -5.78 6.51
CA PRO A 198 -13.37 -5.84 6.27
C PRO A 198 -13.94 -7.07 6.97
N SER A 199 -15.08 -6.90 7.65
CA SER A 199 -15.91 -7.98 8.18
C SER A 199 -16.40 -8.91 7.09
#